data_AF-A0A4R2HLU9-F1
#
_entry.id   AF-A0A4R2HLU9-F1
#
_cell.length_a   1.000
_cell.length_b   1.000
_cell.length_c   1.000
_cell.angle_alpha   90.00
_cell.angle_beta   90.00
_cell.angle_gamma   90.00
#
_symmetry.space_group_name_H-M   'P 1'
#
loop_
_entity.id
_entity.type
_entity.pdbx_description
1 polymer ?
#
loop_
_entity_poly.entity_id
_entity_poly.type
_entity_poly.pdbx_seq_one_letter_code
_entity_poly.pdbx_strand_id
1 'polypeptide(L)'
;MRHRFGPYRKEKKDLSFRKLSLERQQENYANTTVEVSSEIEVLNAELSAVNTVVATLPDGDTKDDNIKRQKKLEYNLFLLTNRKANYGAIALLEKEFNIARVVKELEEADSFAIAVVARRNSI
;
A
#
# COMPACT_ATOMS: atom_id res chain seq x y z
N MET A 1 24.15 -1.92 -36.54
CA MET A 1 23.93 -1.08 -35.33
C MET A 1 22.92 -1.64 -34.33
N ARG A 2 21.86 -2.35 -34.74
CA ARG A 2 20.77 -2.81 -33.84
C ARG A 2 21.08 -3.98 -32.90
N HIS A 3 22.06 -4.85 -33.20
CA HIS A 3 22.19 -6.14 -32.50
C HIS A 3 22.95 -6.14 -31.16
N ARG A 4 23.93 -5.25 -30.92
CA ARG A 4 24.80 -5.33 -29.71
C ARG A 4 24.20 -4.73 -28.44
N PHE A 5 23.26 -3.79 -28.55
CA PHE A 5 22.51 -3.27 -27.40
C PHE A 5 21.19 -4.02 -27.18
N GLY A 6 20.94 -5.12 -27.91
CA GLY A 6 19.72 -5.93 -27.77
C GLY A 6 19.46 -6.38 -26.32
N PRO A 7 20.46 -6.98 -25.63
CA PRO A 7 20.32 -7.40 -24.23
C PRO A 7 20.06 -6.22 -23.28
N TYR A 8 20.80 -5.12 -23.42
CA TYR A 8 20.61 -3.91 -22.61
C TYR A 8 19.21 -3.28 -22.80
N ARG A 9 18.75 -3.15 -24.06
CA ARG A 9 17.42 -2.61 -24.36
C ARG A 9 16.31 -3.50 -23.81
N LYS A 10 16.53 -4.82 -23.83
CA LYS A 10 15.61 -5.79 -23.22
C LYS A 10 15.58 -5.59 -21.71
N GLU A 11 16.73 -5.59 -21.05
CA GLU A 11 16.84 -5.41 -19.60
C GLU A 11 16.21 -4.09 -19.14
N LYS A 12 16.49 -2.98 -19.83
CA LYS A 12 15.87 -1.68 -19.54
C LYS A 12 14.35 -1.73 -19.68
N LYS A 13 13.83 -2.44 -20.68
CA LYS A 13 12.39 -2.61 -20.88
C LYS A 13 11.78 -3.45 -19.74
N ASP A 14 12.45 -4.51 -19.33
CA ASP A 14 12.01 -5.39 -18.25
C ASP A 14 12.00 -4.64 -16.90
N LEU A 15 13.05 -3.85 -16.61
CA LEU A 15 13.11 -2.95 -15.45
C LEU A 15 12.02 -1.87 -15.49
N SER A 16 11.77 -1.27 -16.65
CA SER A 16 10.71 -0.26 -16.81
C SER A 16 9.32 -0.86 -16.58
N PHE A 17 9.08 -2.09 -17.07
CA PHE A 17 7.84 -2.81 -16.80
C PHE A 17 7.70 -3.17 -15.32
N ARG A 18 8.78 -3.62 -14.69
CA ARG A 18 8.81 -3.91 -13.25
C ARG A 18 8.49 -2.65 -12.42
N LYS A 19 9.08 -1.51 -12.76
CA LYS A 19 8.78 -0.21 -12.13
C LYS A 19 7.29 0.11 -12.23
N LEU A 20 6.72 0.07 -13.44
CA LEU A 20 5.29 0.34 -13.66
C LEU A 20 4.38 -0.60 -12.85
N SER A 21 4.74 -1.88 -12.76
CA SER A 21 3.98 -2.86 -11.97
C SER A 21 4.02 -2.53 -10.48
N LEU A 22 5.18 -2.13 -9.95
CA LEU A 22 5.33 -1.73 -8.55
C LEU A 22 4.58 -0.42 -8.24
N GLU A 23 4.62 0.56 -9.13
CA GLU A 23 3.88 1.83 -9.00
C GLU A 23 2.37 1.59 -8.94
N ARG A 24 1.84 0.71 -9.80
CA ARG A 24 0.42 0.31 -9.76
C ARG A 24 0.05 -0.40 -8.46
N GLN A 25 0.95 -1.25 -7.95
CA GLN A 25 0.72 -1.89 -6.65
C GLN A 25 0.68 -0.84 -5.54
N GLN A 26 1.64 0.09 -5.50
CA GLN A 26 1.69 1.18 -4.53
C GLN A 26 0.38 2.00 -4.53
N GLU A 27 -0.11 2.38 -5.70
CA GLU A 27 -1.38 3.10 -5.86
C GLU A 27 -2.58 2.31 -5.30
N ASN A 28 -2.67 1.01 -5.63
CA ASN A 28 -3.73 0.15 -5.11
C ASN A 28 -3.68 0.03 -3.57
N TYR A 29 -2.47 -0.09 -3.00
CA TYR A 29 -2.29 -0.13 -1.54
C TYR A 29 -2.69 1.20 -0.87
N ALA A 30 -2.34 2.33 -1.50
CA ALA A 30 -2.75 3.64 -1.02
C ALA A 30 -4.28 3.79 -1.02
N ASN A 31 -4.95 3.41 -2.13
CA ASN A 31 -6.41 3.45 -2.24
C ASN A 31 -7.08 2.55 -1.20
N THR A 32 -6.61 1.31 -1.05
CA THR A 32 -7.13 0.37 -0.04
C THR A 32 -6.96 0.93 1.38
N THR A 33 -5.87 1.63 1.66
CA THR A 33 -5.62 2.24 2.98
C THR A 33 -6.62 3.36 3.27
N VAL A 34 -7.01 4.15 2.26
CA VAL A 34 -8.05 5.17 2.38
C VAL A 34 -9.41 4.52 2.66
N GLU A 35 -9.77 3.47 1.92
CA GLU A 35 -11.02 2.72 2.13
C GLU A 35 -11.12 2.16 3.56
N VAL A 36 -10.06 1.49 4.04
CA VAL A 36 -10.00 0.96 5.41
C VAL A 36 -10.07 2.09 6.45
N SER A 37 -9.52 3.27 6.15
CA SER A 37 -9.61 4.42 7.06
C SER A 37 -11.05 4.94 7.16
N SER A 38 -11.75 5.03 6.04
CA SER A 38 -13.17 5.41 6.02
C SER A 38 -14.03 4.40 6.77
N GLU A 39 -13.77 3.10 6.63
CA GLU A 39 -14.50 2.06 7.37
C GLU A 39 -14.29 2.16 8.88
N ILE A 40 -13.06 2.45 9.32
CA ILE A 40 -12.73 2.72 10.72
C ILE A 40 -13.51 3.92 11.25
N GLU A 41 -13.61 5.02 10.49
CA GLU A 41 -14.38 6.20 10.88
C GLU A 41 -15.87 5.90 11.04
N VAL A 42 -16.45 5.13 10.12
CA VAL A 42 -17.85 4.68 10.20
C VAL A 42 -18.08 3.84 11.47
N LEU A 43 -17.22 2.86 11.73
CA LEU A 43 -17.35 2.02 12.93
C LEU A 43 -17.17 2.82 14.22
N ASN A 44 -16.27 3.80 14.26
CA ASN A 44 -16.13 4.69 15.41
C ASN A 44 -17.40 5.51 15.66
N ALA A 45 -18.01 6.05 14.61
CA ALA A 45 -19.26 6.79 14.71
C ALA A 45 -20.40 5.88 15.22
N GLU A 46 -20.51 4.66 14.69
CA GLU A 46 -21.50 3.69 15.14
C GLU A 46 -21.28 3.27 16.60
N LEU A 47 -20.03 2.98 16.98
CA LEU A 47 -19.68 2.62 18.35
C LEU A 47 -20.01 3.76 19.32
N SER A 48 -19.74 5.02 18.94
CA SER A 48 -20.11 6.19 19.75
C SER A 48 -21.64 6.30 19.95
N ALA A 49 -22.42 6.03 18.90
CA ALA A 49 -23.88 6.02 19.00
C ALA A 49 -24.37 4.89 19.92
N VAL A 50 -23.85 3.67 19.76
CA VAL A 50 -24.20 2.53 20.62
C VAL A 50 -23.80 2.79 22.08
N ASN A 51 -22.63 3.37 22.34
CA ASN A 51 -22.20 3.75 23.69
C ASN A 51 -23.19 4.71 24.36
N THR A 52 -23.70 5.69 23.60
CA THR A 52 -24.70 6.64 24.09
C THR A 52 -26.00 5.91 24.44
N VAL A 53 -26.47 5.00 23.58
CA VAL A 53 -27.68 4.21 23.82
C VAL A 53 -27.52 3.33 25.07
N VAL A 54 -26.43 2.55 25.16
CA VAL A 54 -26.15 1.67 26.31
C VAL A 54 -26.11 2.46 27.62
N ALA A 55 -25.54 3.66 27.62
CA ALA A 55 -25.46 4.50 28.82
C ALA A 55 -26.83 5.01 29.30
N THR A 56 -27.80 5.15 28.39
CA THR A 56 -29.14 5.68 28.70
C THR A 56 -30.19 4.60 28.97
N LEU A 57 -29.97 3.36 28.50
CA LEU A 57 -30.93 2.28 28.68
C LEU A 57 -30.94 1.75 30.12
N PRO A 58 -32.14 1.48 30.69
CA PRO A 58 -32.25 0.70 31.92
C PRO A 58 -31.79 -0.74 31.68
N ASP A 59 -31.42 -1.43 32.76
CA ASP A 59 -30.99 -2.82 32.67
C ASP A 59 -32.13 -3.72 32.18
N GLY A 60 -31.77 -4.73 31.37
CA GLY A 60 -32.70 -5.65 30.74
C GLY A 60 -32.22 -6.07 29.35
N ASP A 61 -32.96 -6.97 28.71
CA ASP A 61 -32.57 -7.65 27.46
C ASP A 61 -32.15 -6.68 26.34
N THR A 62 -32.85 -5.54 26.21
CA THR A 62 -32.52 -4.53 25.20
C THR A 62 -31.15 -3.88 25.44
N LYS A 63 -30.76 -3.66 26.70
CA LYS A 63 -29.43 -3.13 27.03
C LYS A 63 -28.37 -4.18 26.77
N ASP A 64 -28.63 -5.43 27.15
CA ASP A 64 -27.71 -6.55 26.91
C ASP A 64 -27.44 -6.76 25.41
N ASP A 65 -28.46 -6.62 24.56
CA ASP A 65 -28.28 -6.72 23.12
C ASP A 65 -27.46 -5.57 22.54
N ASN A 66 -27.62 -4.35 23.07
CA ASN A 66 -26.77 -3.23 22.68
C ASN A 66 -25.31 -3.40 23.18
N ILE A 67 -25.10 -3.99 24.36
CA ILE A 67 -23.76 -4.35 24.85
C ILE A 67 -23.12 -5.40 23.93
N LYS A 68 -23.85 -6.43 23.50
CA LYS A 68 -23.35 -7.42 22.52
C LYS A 68 -22.96 -6.74 21.20
N ARG A 69 -23.79 -5.80 20.70
CA ARG A 69 -23.48 -5.01 19.51
C ARG A 69 -22.22 -4.17 19.70
N GLN A 70 -22.10 -3.48 20.82
CA GLN A 70 -20.91 -2.70 21.20
C GLN A 70 -19.65 -3.57 21.11
N LYS A 71 -19.65 -4.75 21.74
CA LYS A 71 -18.52 -5.69 21.70
C LYS A 71 -18.17 -6.15 20.30
N LYS A 72 -19.16 -6.40 19.44
CA LYS A 72 -18.92 -6.73 18.04
C LYS A 72 -18.25 -5.59 17.27
N LEU A 73 -18.69 -4.36 17.50
CA LEU A 73 -18.10 -3.17 16.87
C LEU A 73 -16.67 -2.91 17.36
N GLU A 74 -16.41 -3.03 18.66
CA GLU A 74 -15.07 -2.93 19.24
C GLU A 74 -14.11 -3.97 18.62
N TYR A 75 -14.58 -5.21 18.47
CA TYR A 75 -13.78 -6.27 17.86
C TYR A 75 -13.47 -6.00 16.38
N ASN A 76 -14.46 -5.57 15.60
CA ASN A 76 -14.27 -5.22 14.18
C ASN A 76 -13.29 -4.04 14.03
N LEU A 77 -13.42 -3.01 14.87
CA LEU A 77 -12.53 -1.86 14.88
C LEU A 77 -11.09 -2.28 15.20
N PHE A 78 -10.89 -3.17 16.17
CA PHE A 78 -9.59 -3.74 16.50
C PHE A 78 -8.97 -4.48 15.31
N LEU A 79 -9.73 -5.32 14.60
CA LEU A 79 -9.25 -6.05 13.44
C LEU A 79 -8.82 -5.12 12.31
N LEU A 80 -9.65 -4.12 11.96
CA LEU A 80 -9.35 -3.18 10.89
C LEU A 80 -8.18 -2.26 11.22
N THR A 81 -8.08 -1.82 12.47
CA THR A 81 -6.95 -0.99 12.94
C THR A 81 -5.64 -1.78 12.84
N ASN A 82 -5.63 -3.05 13.27
CA ASN A 82 -4.46 -3.92 13.11
C ASN A 82 -4.12 -4.16 11.64
N ARG A 83 -5.11 -4.40 10.78
CA ARG A 83 -4.89 -4.56 9.34
C ARG A 83 -4.26 -3.32 8.73
N LYS A 84 -4.76 -2.12 9.07
CA LYS A 84 -4.22 -0.84 8.59
C LYS A 84 -2.77 -0.64 9.05
N ALA A 85 -2.50 -0.87 10.33
CA ALA A 85 -1.17 -0.68 10.91
C ALA A 85 -0.13 -1.67 10.35
N ASN A 86 -0.47 -2.95 10.32
CA ASN A 86 0.50 -4.00 9.98
C ASN A 86 0.63 -4.23 8.47
N TYR A 87 -0.49 -4.19 7.73
CA TYR A 87 -0.47 -4.54 6.31
C TYR A 87 -0.38 -3.31 5.40
N GLY A 88 -1.05 -2.21 5.75
CA GLY A 88 -1.05 -0.99 4.93
C GLY A 88 0.32 -0.31 4.92
N ALA A 89 0.82 0.08 6.10
CA ALA A 89 2.05 0.87 6.21
C ALA A 89 3.30 0.09 5.78
N ILE A 90 3.46 -1.16 6.22
CA ILE A 90 4.64 -1.97 5.89
C ILE A 90 4.66 -2.32 4.39
N ALA A 91 3.54 -2.75 3.82
CA ALA A 91 3.49 -3.09 2.40
C ALA A 91 3.77 -1.85 1.54
N LEU A 92 3.24 -0.67 1.91
CA LEU A 92 3.51 0.57 1.19
C LEU A 92 5.00 0.92 1.19
N LEU A 93 5.63 0.91 2.38
CA LEU A 93 7.07 1.17 2.54
C LEU A 93 7.92 0.17 1.73
N GLU A 94 7.54 -1.10 1.72
CA GLU A 94 8.23 -2.12 0.92
C GLU A 94 8.14 -1.83 -0.58
N LYS A 95 6.98 -1.37 -1.08
CA LYS A 95 6.84 -0.97 -2.49
C LYS A 95 7.66 0.26 -2.82
N GLU A 96 7.65 1.28 -1.96
CA GLU A 96 8.46 2.49 -2.11
C GLU A 96 9.95 2.17 -2.20
N PHE A 97 10.44 1.33 -1.29
CA PHE A 97 11.83 0.86 -1.31
C PHE A 97 12.17 0.11 -2.60
N ASN A 98 11.30 -0.80 -3.04
CA ASN A 98 11.51 -1.56 -4.27
C ASN A 98 11.48 -0.68 -5.52
N ILE A 99 10.62 0.33 -5.57
CA ILE A 99 10.59 1.33 -6.66
C ILE A 99 11.91 2.10 -6.68
N ALA A 100 12.37 2.60 -5.53
CA ALA A 100 13.62 3.34 -5.43
C ALA A 100 14.82 2.51 -5.93
N ARG A 101 14.86 1.22 -5.61
CA ARG A 101 15.88 0.29 -6.14
C ARG A 101 15.83 0.15 -7.65
N VAL A 102 14.65 -0.10 -8.23
CA VAL A 102 14.52 -0.26 -9.69
C VAL A 102 14.86 1.04 -10.42
N VAL A 103 14.53 2.20 -9.84
CA VAL A 103 14.95 3.51 -10.37
C VAL A 103 16.48 3.61 -10.40
N LYS A 104 17.17 3.23 -9.33
CA LYS A 104 18.64 3.20 -9.30
C LYS A 104 19.24 2.26 -10.35
N GLU A 105 18.69 1.06 -10.49
CA GLU A 105 19.12 0.10 -11.51
C GLU A 105 18.95 0.67 -12.93
N LEU A 106 17.87 1.41 -13.21
CA LEU A 106 17.66 2.09 -14.48
C LEU A 106 18.67 3.23 -14.74
N GLU A 107 18.95 4.05 -13.71
CA GLU A 107 19.95 5.13 -13.78
C GLU A 107 21.36 4.58 -14.07
N GLU A 108 21.73 3.49 -13.40
CA GLU A 108 23.01 2.81 -13.62
C GLU A 108 23.09 2.20 -15.02
N ALA A 109 22.01 1.57 -15.49
CA ALA A 109 21.94 1.02 -16.84
C ALA A 109 22.14 2.13 -17.89
N ASP A 110 21.53 3.29 -17.71
CA ASP A 110 21.68 4.44 -18.61
C ASP A 110 23.09 5.02 -18.58
N SER A 111 23.68 5.15 -17.39
CA SER A 111 25.06 5.58 -17.21
C SER A 111 26.05 4.64 -17.91
N PHE A 112 25.85 3.33 -17.78
CA PHE A 112 26.65 2.32 -18.46
C PHE A 112 26.53 2.42 -19.99
N ALA A 113 25.30 2.60 -20.51
CA ALA A 113 25.10 2.75 -21.95
C ALA A 113 25.81 3.99 -22.51
N ILE A 114 25.76 5.12 -21.80
CA ILE A 114 26.49 6.34 -22.16
C ILE A 114 28.00 6.07 -22.19
N ALA A 115 28.55 5.43 -21.15
CA ALA A 115 29.97 5.12 -21.05
C ALA A 115 30.46 4.21 -22.19
N VAL A 116 29.67 3.19 -22.56
CA VAL A 116 29.99 2.29 -23.68
C VAL A 116 29.99 3.04 -25.02
N VAL A 117 29.04 3.94 -25.24
CA VAL A 117 29.00 4.78 -26.45
C VAL A 117 30.19 5.72 -26.50
N ALA A 118 30.54 6.38 -25.39
CA ALA A 118 31.68 7.27 -25.31
C ALA A 118 33.01 6.55 -25.59
N ARG A 119 33.24 5.40 -24.94
CA ARG A 119 34.43 4.56 -25.17
C ARG A 119 34.55 4.08 -26.61
N ARG A 120 33.42 3.80 -27.27
CA ARG A 120 33.42 3.45 -28.69
C ARG A 120 33.84 4.62 -29.56
N ASN A 121 33.35 5.83 -29.29
CA ASN A 121 33.64 7.00 -30.12
C ASN A 121 35.09 7.48 -29.97
N SER A 122 35.80 7.07 -28.91
CA SER A 122 37.21 7.35 -28.69
C SER A 122 38.18 6.31 -29.28
N ILE A 123 37.67 5.32 -30.03
CA ILE A 123 38.44 4.25 -30.70
C ILE A 123 38.12 4.31 -32.20
#